data_AF-A0AA38PKC5-F1
#
_entry.id   AF-A0AA38PKC5-F1
#
_cell.length_a   1.000
_cell.length_b   1.000
_cell.length_c   1.000
_cell.angle_alpha   90.00
_cell.angle_beta   90.00
_cell.angle_gamma   90.00
#
_symmetry.space_group_name_H-M   'P 1'
#
loop_
_entity.id
_entity.type
_entity.pdbx_description
1 polymer ?
#
loop_
_entity_poly.entity_id
_entity_poly.type
_entity_poly.pdbx_seq_one_letter_code
_entity_poly.pdbx_strand_id
1 'polypeptide(L)' 'MSHLTLKHFILRQQVLNLYRQAFRACRVIPDLNTRRETLGWIRAEFERNKHLSDVTDIEEKLKIARRELKQMLPWTR' A
#
# COMPACT_ATOMS: atom_id res chain seq x y z
N MET A 1 3.52 -25.29 7.17
CA MET A 1 4.17 -24.40 6.18
C MET A 1 3.11 -23.96 5.20
N SER A 2 2.79 -22.66 5.09
CA SER A 2 1.93 -22.21 3.99
C SER A 2 2.75 -22.20 2.71
N HIS A 3 2.28 -22.95 1.71
CA HIS A 3 2.91 -22.95 0.40
C HIS A 3 2.45 -21.70 -0.36
N LEU A 4 3.38 -21.04 -1.04
CA LEU A 4 3.04 -19.91 -1.93
C LEU A 4 2.13 -20.41 -3.05
N THR A 5 0.96 -19.80 -3.15
CA THR A 5 -0.05 -20.13 -4.16
C THR A 5 -0.11 -19.05 -5.24
N LEU A 6 -0.78 -19.33 -6.37
CA LEU A 6 -1.09 -18.32 -7.38
C LEU A 6 -1.77 -17.08 -6.78
N LYS A 7 -2.62 -17.26 -5.77
CA LYS A 7 -3.29 -16.15 -5.09
C LYS A 7 -2.30 -15.24 -4.36
N HIS A 8 -1.26 -15.78 -3.72
CA HIS A 8 -0.18 -14.99 -3.13
C HIS A 8 0.56 -14.15 -4.18
N PHE A 9 0.84 -14.73 -5.35
CA PHE A 9 1.48 -14.02 -6.46
C PHE A 9 0.63 -12.84 -6.94
N ILE A 10 -0.67 -13.06 -7.18
CA ILE A 10 -1.60 -12.01 -7.59
C ILE A 10 -1.69 -10.91 -6.53
N LEU A 11 -1.85 -11.27 -5.26
CA LEU A 11 -1.94 -10.31 -4.17
C LEU A 11 -0.66 -9.48 -4.01
N ARG A 12 0.52 -10.11 -4.13
CA ARG A 12 1.80 -9.40 -4.13
C ARG A 12 1.85 -8.35 -5.24
N GLN A 13 1.39 -8.69 -6.45
CA GLN A 13 1.35 -7.73 -7.55
C GLN A 13 0.38 -6.58 -7.27
N GLN A 14 -0.79 -6.85 -6.68
CA GLN A 14 -1.75 -5.81 -6.31
C GLN A 14 -1.19 -4.87 -5.23
N VAL A 15 -0.52 -5.41 -4.20
CA VAL A 15 0.15 -4.62 -3.14
C VAL A 15 1.21 -3.71 -3.76
N LEU A 16 2.09 -4.24 -4.62
CA LEU A 16 3.12 -3.44 -5.28
C LEU A 16 2.55 -2.36 -6.20
N ASN A 17 1.46 -2.67 -6.91
CA ASN A 17 0.77 -1.68 -7.74
C ASN A 17 0.18 -0.55 -6.90
N LEU A 18 -0.49 -0.88 -5.80
CA LEU A 18 -1.04 0.11 -4.88
C LEU A 18 0.06 1.01 -4.29
N TYR A 19 1.17 0.42 -3.84
CA TYR A 19 2.32 1.17 -3.32
C TYR A 19 2.86 2.19 -4.34
N ARG A 20 3.04 1.77 -5.60
CA ARG A 20 3.51 2.66 -6.67
C ARG A 20 2.48 3.74 -7.01
N GLN A 21 1.19 3.44 -6.96
CA GLN A 21 0.14 4.45 -7.16
C GLN A 21 0.18 5.52 -6.05
N ALA A 22 0.26 5.09 -4.79
CA ALA A 22 0.40 5.99 -3.64
C ALA A 22 1.62 6.91 -3.79
N PHE A 23 2.78 6.33 -4.13
CA PHE A 23 4.01 7.09 -4.35
C PHE A 23 3.86 8.15 -5.46
N ARG A 24 3.22 7.80 -6.59
CA ARG A 24 2.97 8.76 -7.68
C ARG A 24 2.04 9.87 -7.25
N ALA A 25 0.98 9.57 -6.50
CA ALA A 25 0.04 10.57 -6.02
C ALA A 25 0.65 11.56 -5.03
N CYS A 26 1.58 11.10 -4.18
CA CYS A 26 2.32 12.00 -3.28
C CYS A 26 3.14 13.06 -4.04
N ARG A 27 3.49 12.86 -5.31
CA ARG A 27 4.23 13.87 -6.11
C ARG A 27 3.45 15.16 -6.30
N VAL A 28 2.12 15.13 -6.16
CA VAL A 28 1.25 16.30 -6.30
C VAL A 28 1.31 17.21 -5.07
N ILE A 29 1.76 16.70 -3.91
CA ILE A 29 1.90 17.48 -2.68
C ILE A 29 3.01 18.52 -2.89
N PRO A 30 2.71 19.84 -2.86
CA PRO A 30 3.69 20.87 -3.18
C PRO A 30 4.74 21.05 -2.08
N ASP A 31 4.33 20.96 -0.82
CA ASP A 31 5.24 21.06 0.32
C ASP A 31 6.13 19.80 0.44
N LEU A 32 7.44 20.00 0.47
CA LEU A 32 8.41 18.91 0.46
C LEU A 32 8.47 18.16 1.78
N ASN A 33 8.24 18.83 2.90
CA ASN A 33 8.23 18.19 4.22
C ASN A 33 7.01 17.28 4.36
N THR A 34 5.82 17.81 4.08
CA THR A 34 4.56 17.06 4.04
C THR A 34 4.66 15.87 3.08
N ARG A 35 5.26 16.06 1.90
CA ARG A 35 5.47 14.96 0.94
C ARG A 35 6.34 13.86 1.54
N ARG A 36 7.46 14.22 2.18
CA ARG A 36 8.39 13.26 2.81
C ARG A 36 7.73 12.51 3.96
N GLU A 37 7.02 13.22 4.82
CA GLU A 37 6.28 12.63 5.95
C GLU A 37 5.21 11.66 5.46
N THR A 38 4.42 12.07 4.46
CA THR A 38 3.38 11.22 3.86
C THR A 38 3.98 9.96 3.25
N LEU A 39 5.06 10.08 2.49
CA LEU A 39 5.76 8.92 1.92
C LEU A 39 6.36 8.01 3.01
N GLY A 40 6.89 8.59 4.08
CA GLY A 40 7.40 7.85 5.24
C GLY A 40 6.30 7.05 5.92
N TRP A 41 5.15 7.66 6.15
CA TRP A 41 3.97 7.00 6.73
C TRP A 41 3.48 5.84 5.85
N ILE A 42 3.32 6.08 4.54
CA ILE A 42 2.91 5.03 3.58
C ILE A 42 3.90 3.88 3.61
N ARG A 43 5.20 4.16 3.52
CA ARG A 43 6.23 3.10 3.55
C ARG A 43 6.16 2.30 4.84
N ALA A 44 6.00 2.95 5.99
CA ALA A 44 5.90 2.27 7.28
C ALA A 44 4.68 1.34 7.35
N GLU A 45 3.53 1.72 6.77
CA GLU A 45 2.34 0.87 6.73
C GLU A 45 2.55 -0.40 5.89
N PHE A 46 3.19 -0.28 4.72
CA PHE A 46 3.50 -1.45 3.89
C PHE A 46 4.56 -2.35 4.55
N GLU A 47 5.57 -1.77 5.20
CA GLU A 47 6.60 -2.54 5.91
C GLU A 47 6.04 -3.28 7.13
N ARG A 48 5.09 -2.69 7.88
CA ARG A 48 4.41 -3.35 9.01
C ARG A 48 3.73 -4.66 8.59
N ASN A 49 3.15 -4.69 7.40
CA ASN A 49 2.34 -5.82 6.91
C ASN A 49 3.14 -6.80 6.03
N LYS A 50 4.45 -6.60 5.81
CA LYS A 50 5.24 -7.41 4.86
C LYS A 50 5.41 -8.89 5.24
N HIS A 51 5.19 -9.21 6.51
CA HIS A 51 5.35 -10.55 7.07
C HIS A 51 4.08 -11.39 7.01
N LEU A 52 2.97 -10.81 6.52
CA LEU A 52 1.71 -11.54 6.39
C LEU A 52 1.85 -12.64 5.34
N SER A 53 1.48 -13.85 5.74
CA SER A 53 1.48 -15.05 4.91
C SER A 53 0.09 -15.63 4.71
N ASP A 54 -0.91 -15.21 5.49
CA ASP A 54 -2.29 -15.60 5.27
C ASP A 54 -2.92 -14.74 4.17
N VAL A 55 -3.53 -15.40 3.21
CA VAL A 55 -4.15 -14.76 2.05
C VAL A 55 -5.29 -13.82 2.46
N THR A 56 -6.09 -14.23 3.45
CA THR A 56 -7.23 -13.49 3.97
C THR A 56 -6.77 -12.20 4.64
N ASP A 57 -5.69 -12.29 5.43
CA ASP A 57 -5.09 -11.12 6.07
C ASP A 57 -4.52 -10.15 5.05
N ILE A 58 -3.85 -10.66 4.00
CA ILE A 58 -3.33 -9.83 2.91
C ILE A 58 -4.47 -9.13 2.17
N GLU A 59 -5.58 -9.83 1.89
CA GLU A 59 -6.76 -9.25 1.24
C GLU A 59 -7.41 -8.14 2.06
N GLU A 60 -7.61 -8.38 3.37
CA GLU A 60 -8.21 -7.40 4.26
C GLU A 60 -7.31 -6.18 4.43
N LYS A 61 -6.00 -6.38 4.65
CA LYS A 61 -5.04 -5.26 4.72
C LYS A 61 -4.95 -4.48 3.42
N LEU A 62 -5.00 -5.15 2.27
CA LEU A 62 -5.02 -4.48 0.98
C LEU A 62 -6.29 -3.64 0.80
N LYS A 63 -7.44 -4.13 1.25
CA LYS A 63 -8.72 -3.40 1.23
C LYS A 63 -8.67 -2.16 2.13
N ILE A 64 -8.15 -2.30 3.36
CA ILE A 64 -7.96 -1.19 4.29
C ILE A 64 -7.01 -0.15 3.69
N ALA A 65 -5.84 -0.56 3.21
CA ALA A 65 -4.85 0.34 2.61
C ALA A 65 -5.42 1.12 1.42
N ARG A 66 -6.23 0.49 0.55
CA ARG A 66 -6.91 1.20 -0.55
C ARG A 66 -7.85 2.30 -0.03
N ARG A 67 -8.62 2.01 1.02
CA ARG A 67 -9.55 2.96 1.63
C ARG A 67 -8.79 4.14 2.25
N GLU A 68 -7.75 3.86 3.03
CA GLU A 68 -6.94 4.88 3.70
C GLU A 68 -6.23 5.77 2.69
N LEU A 69 -5.59 5.19 1.67
CA LEU A 69 -4.92 5.95 0.63
C LEU A 69 -5.89 6.85 -0.14
N LYS A 70 -7.12 6.38 -0.43
CA LYS A 70 -8.15 7.21 -1.06
C LYS A 70 -8.59 8.38 -0.18
N GLN A 71 -8.61 8.20 1.14
CA GLN A 71 -8.95 9.26 2.09
C GLN A 71 -7.81 10.28 2.26
N MET A 72 -6.56 9.81 2.34
CA MET A 72 -5.38 10.67 2.54
C MET A 72 -4.93 11.37 1.25
N LEU A 73 -5.11 10.73 0.11
CA LEU A 73 -4.68 11.22 -1.20
C LEU A 73 -5.89 11.31 -2.14
N PRO A 74 -6.86 12.22 -1.91
CA PRO A 74 -8.09 12.29 -2.70
C PRO A 74 -7.85 12.57 -4.20
N TRP A 75 -6.65 13.01 -4.55
CA TRP A 75 -6.18 13.27 -5.91
C TRP A 75 -5.73 12.01 -6.66
N THR A 76 -5.71 10.82 -6.02
CA THR A 76 -5.55 9.55 -6.73
C THR A 76 -6.80 9.29 -7.58
N ARG A 77 -6.75 9.63 -8.87
CA ARG A 77 -7.69 9.12 -9.87
C ARG A 77 -7.21 7.80 -10.43
#